data_AF-A0A0C9UJL7-F1
#
_entry.id   AF-A0A0C9UJL7-F1
#
_cell.length_a   1.000
_cell.length_b   1.000
_cell.length_c   1.000
_cell.angle_alpha   90.00
_cell.angle_beta   90.00
_cell.angle_gamma   90.00
#
_symmetry.space_group_name_H-M   'P 1'
#
loop_
_entity.id
_entity.type
_entity.pdbx_description
1 polymer ?
#
loop_
_entity_poly.entity_id
_entity_poly.type
_entity_poly.pdbx_seq_one_letter_code
_entity_poly.pdbx_strand_id
1 'polypeptide(L)'
;MAEVAPSPIPPHLVHTVFQYLLPPSLPLPPHLLSQPLAERHYHLSISPDDTASYLCWPSSETSKVVHALEFATPTESVEPEHDVRYTAPDMETLLAHVQPNPKSPLQIIFSWDEGKGSWKYHDARLMPFPASSTPSLEEALAQRPSTESRSGSPFSDNYWDGYDSDSSQKASNAPDIITEDEDKAEAAYWASYSAVQGSGDSTVPSPKPLTNERSTHHGYSDSLGARGPETTFDPFVANLHLKLQRANNDYLTPQYQYSD
;
A
#
# COMPACT_ATOMS: atom_id res chain seq x y z
N MET A 1 -13.60 -1.10 20.50
CA MET A 1 -13.16 -2.34 19.84
C MET A 1 -11.94 -2.83 20.60
N ALA A 2 -11.85 -4.12 20.93
CA ALA A 2 -10.68 -4.63 21.63
C ALA A 2 -9.49 -4.61 20.66
N GLU A 3 -8.42 -3.94 21.04
CA GLU A 3 -7.15 -3.93 20.31
C GLU A 3 -6.56 -5.34 20.37
N VAL A 4 -6.32 -5.95 19.21
CA VAL A 4 -5.78 -7.31 19.13
C VAL A 4 -4.26 -7.22 19.16
N ALA A 5 -3.66 -7.82 20.19
CA ALA A 5 -2.21 -7.86 20.31
C ALA A 5 -1.56 -8.54 19.08
N PRO A 6 -0.47 -7.99 18.54
CA PRO A 6 0.22 -8.56 17.39
C PRO A 6 0.78 -9.95 17.69
N SER A 7 0.60 -10.87 16.75
CA SER A 7 1.14 -12.24 16.81
C SER A 7 2.18 -12.47 15.72
N PRO A 8 3.14 -13.41 15.89
CA PRO A 8 4.08 -13.76 14.82
C PRO A 8 3.37 -14.16 13.52
N ILE A 9 4.01 -13.93 12.37
CA ILE A 9 3.38 -14.24 11.08
C ILE A 9 3.15 -15.75 10.94
N PRO A 10 1.92 -16.21 10.67
CA PRO A 10 1.67 -17.63 10.54
C PRO A 10 2.31 -18.22 9.26
N PRO A 11 3.03 -19.35 9.33
CA PRO A 11 3.67 -19.94 8.15
C PRO A 11 2.68 -20.30 7.03
N HIS A 12 1.46 -20.74 7.38
CA HIS A 12 0.42 -21.06 6.40
C HIS A 12 -0.03 -19.84 5.59
N LEU A 13 -0.01 -18.64 6.18
CA LEU A 13 -0.37 -17.41 5.49
C LEU A 13 0.70 -17.07 4.46
N VAL A 14 1.98 -17.18 4.84
CA VAL A 14 3.13 -16.99 3.94
C VAL A 14 3.00 -17.93 2.73
N HIS A 15 2.76 -19.22 2.97
CA HIS A 15 2.55 -20.20 1.89
C HIS A 15 1.36 -19.85 1.01
N THR A 16 0.24 -19.45 1.60
CA THR A 16 -0.96 -19.07 0.84
C THR A 16 -0.64 -17.89 -0.07
N VAL A 17 0.01 -16.85 0.44
CA VAL A 17 0.38 -15.68 -0.37
C VAL A 17 1.41 -16.07 -1.44
N PHE A 18 2.38 -16.93 -1.13
CA PHE A 18 3.37 -17.39 -2.10
C PHE A 18 2.73 -18.18 -3.25
N GLN A 19 1.67 -18.96 -3.01
CA GLN A 19 0.93 -19.64 -4.08
C GLN A 19 0.34 -18.66 -5.11
N TYR A 20 0.02 -17.42 -4.70
CA TYR A 20 -0.46 -16.38 -5.61
C TYR A 20 0.66 -15.52 -6.21
N LEU A 21 1.85 -15.50 -5.60
CA LEU A 21 2.96 -14.63 -6.01
C LEU A 21 4.04 -15.35 -6.81
N LEU A 22 4.18 -16.68 -6.68
CA LEU A 22 5.31 -17.48 -7.19
C LEU A 22 4.84 -18.67 -8.05
N PRO A 23 4.58 -18.52 -9.36
CA PRO A 23 4.58 -17.27 -10.13
C PRO A 23 3.31 -16.43 -9.88
N PRO A 24 3.29 -15.14 -10.25
CA PRO A 24 2.14 -14.27 -10.04
C PRO A 24 0.86 -14.80 -10.71
N SER A 25 -0.14 -15.18 -9.90
CA SER A 25 -1.48 -15.56 -10.34
C SER A 25 -2.50 -14.55 -9.81
N LEU A 26 -2.83 -13.57 -10.64
CA LEU A 26 -3.69 -12.43 -10.29
C LEU A 26 -5.17 -12.68 -10.67
N PRO A 27 -6.13 -12.03 -9.99
CA PRO A 27 -5.97 -11.09 -8.87
C PRO A 27 -5.75 -11.78 -7.52
N LEU A 28 -5.11 -11.09 -6.57
CA LEU A 28 -5.02 -11.58 -5.20
C LEU A 28 -6.39 -11.47 -4.51
N PRO A 29 -6.77 -12.44 -3.67
CA PRO A 29 -7.95 -12.32 -2.82
C PRO A 29 -7.91 -11.04 -1.97
N PRO A 30 -8.98 -10.21 -1.94
CA PRO A 30 -8.96 -8.91 -1.25
C PRO A 30 -8.64 -8.98 0.24
N HIS A 31 -8.97 -10.11 0.89
CA HIS A 31 -8.68 -10.33 2.31
C HIS A 31 -7.21 -10.66 2.59
N LEU A 32 -6.38 -10.90 1.57
CA LEU A 32 -4.94 -11.06 1.70
C LEU A 32 -4.19 -9.74 1.48
N LEU A 33 -4.82 -8.74 0.85
CA LEU A 33 -4.22 -7.44 0.60
C LEU A 33 -4.29 -6.54 1.83
N SER A 34 -3.23 -5.78 2.07
CA SER A 34 -3.23 -4.72 3.07
C SER A 34 -4.16 -3.58 2.62
N GLN A 35 -4.73 -2.86 3.59
CA GLN A 35 -5.62 -1.75 3.29
C GLN A 35 -4.96 -0.65 2.43
N PRO A 36 -3.73 -0.18 2.73
CA PRO A 36 -3.08 0.84 1.91
C PRO A 36 -2.89 0.41 0.44
N LEU A 37 -2.59 -0.88 0.21
CA LEU A 37 -2.43 -1.41 -1.14
C LEU A 37 -3.78 -1.52 -1.86
N ALA A 38 -4.82 -1.99 -1.17
CA ALA A 38 -6.17 -2.06 -1.72
C ALA A 38 -6.74 -0.66 -2.05
N GLU A 39 -6.54 0.32 -1.17
CA GLU A 39 -6.92 1.72 -1.41
C GLU A 39 -6.18 2.30 -2.61
N ARG A 40 -4.89 1.98 -2.77
CA ARG A 40 -4.13 2.37 -3.95
C ARG A 40 -4.70 1.77 -5.23
N HIS A 41 -5.06 0.47 -5.22
CA HIS A 41 -5.70 -0.17 -6.38
C HIS A 41 -6.98 0.56 -6.76
N TYR A 42 -7.81 0.89 -5.76
CA TYR A 42 -9.06 1.61 -5.95
C TYR A 42 -8.85 3.03 -6.49
N HIS A 43 -8.02 3.85 -5.82
CA HIS A 43 -7.83 5.26 -6.19
C HIS A 43 -7.09 5.46 -7.51
N LEU A 44 -6.15 4.58 -7.85
CA LEU A 44 -5.37 4.67 -9.07
C LEU A 44 -5.92 3.79 -10.21
N SER A 45 -7.04 3.10 -9.98
CA SER A 45 -7.65 2.19 -10.96
C SER A 45 -6.64 1.18 -11.52
N ILE A 46 -5.79 0.61 -10.65
CA ILE A 46 -4.75 -0.34 -11.05
C ILE A 46 -5.42 -1.66 -11.42
N SER A 47 -5.25 -2.10 -12.67
CA SER A 47 -5.74 -3.39 -13.14
C SER A 47 -4.80 -4.52 -12.68
N PRO A 48 -5.35 -5.70 -12.33
CA PRO A 48 -4.55 -6.93 -12.17
C PRO A 48 -3.74 -7.32 -13.41
N ASP A 49 -4.07 -6.79 -14.60
CA ASP A 49 -3.29 -7.03 -15.82
C ASP A 49 -1.89 -6.37 -15.78
N ASP A 50 -1.72 -5.32 -14.96
CA ASP A 50 -0.43 -4.68 -14.70
C ASP A 50 0.17 -5.24 -13.40
N THR A 51 0.79 -6.42 -13.51
CA THR A 51 1.39 -7.14 -12.38
C THR A 51 2.35 -6.29 -11.56
N ALA A 52 3.15 -5.44 -12.21
CA ALA A 52 4.16 -4.62 -11.55
C ALA A 52 3.50 -3.57 -10.64
N SER A 53 2.53 -2.82 -11.15
CA SER A 53 1.81 -1.82 -10.37
C SER A 53 0.86 -2.45 -9.34
N TYR A 54 0.30 -3.63 -9.65
CA TYR A 54 -0.64 -4.33 -8.79
C TYR A 54 0.05 -4.92 -7.55
N LEU A 55 1.22 -5.55 -7.72
CA LEU A 55 1.90 -6.21 -6.62
C LEU A 55 2.85 -5.31 -5.84
N CYS A 56 3.50 -4.34 -6.48
CA CYS A 56 4.60 -3.60 -5.88
C CYS A 56 4.26 -2.13 -5.69
N TRP A 57 4.78 -1.52 -4.61
CA TRP A 57 4.81 -0.05 -4.52
C TRP A 57 5.70 0.55 -5.63
N PRO A 58 5.40 1.79 -6.10
CA PRO A 58 6.15 2.40 -7.18
C PRO A 58 7.63 2.48 -6.83
N SER A 59 8.46 1.79 -7.61
CA SER A 59 9.92 1.82 -7.50
C SER A 59 10.55 1.65 -8.87
N SER A 60 11.82 2.04 -9.00
CA SER A 60 12.61 1.84 -10.23
C SER A 60 12.88 0.37 -10.55
N GLU A 61 12.61 -0.55 -9.63
CA GLU A 61 12.95 -1.97 -9.73
C GLU A 61 11.74 -2.90 -9.86
N THR A 62 10.53 -2.37 -9.94
CA THR A 62 9.28 -3.15 -10.02
C THR A 62 9.31 -4.23 -11.12
N SER A 63 9.80 -3.92 -12.32
CA SER A 63 9.94 -4.92 -13.39
C SER A 63 10.90 -6.05 -13.04
N LYS A 64 11.99 -5.75 -12.30
CA LYS A 64 12.94 -6.77 -11.84
C LYS A 64 12.32 -7.63 -10.73
N VAL A 65 11.52 -7.03 -9.85
CA VAL A 65 10.78 -7.74 -8.79
C VAL A 65 9.82 -8.74 -9.43
N VAL A 66 9.02 -8.32 -10.41
CA VAL A 66 8.09 -9.22 -11.12
C VAL A 66 8.84 -10.36 -11.81
N HIS A 67 9.93 -10.06 -12.51
CA HIS A 67 10.79 -11.09 -13.09
C HIS A 67 11.31 -12.05 -12.01
N ALA A 68 11.77 -11.54 -10.86
CA ALA A 68 12.22 -12.38 -9.76
C ALA A 68 11.09 -13.26 -9.18
N LEU A 69 9.85 -12.75 -9.11
CA LEU A 69 8.67 -13.49 -8.66
C LEU A 69 8.29 -14.62 -9.64
N GLU A 70 8.39 -14.37 -10.95
CA GLU A 70 8.10 -15.37 -11.99
C GLU A 70 9.06 -16.57 -11.96
N PHE A 71 10.34 -16.31 -11.66
CA PHE A 71 11.39 -17.35 -11.64
C PHE A 71 11.71 -17.86 -10.24
N ALA A 72 11.18 -17.25 -9.19
CA ALA A 72 11.39 -17.72 -7.83
C ALA A 72 10.61 -19.02 -7.62
N THR A 73 11.36 -20.08 -7.35
CA THR A 73 10.77 -21.34 -6.88
C THR A 73 10.61 -21.26 -5.37
N PRO A 74 9.41 -21.55 -4.83
CA PRO A 74 9.27 -21.83 -3.41
C PRO A 74 10.25 -22.94 -3.03
N THR A 75 10.98 -22.78 -1.93
CA THR A 75 11.91 -23.81 -1.46
C THR A 75 11.13 -25.11 -1.24
N GLU A 76 11.42 -26.17 -2.01
CA GLU A 76 10.75 -27.49 -1.95
C GLU A 76 10.99 -28.28 -0.64
N SER A 77 11.54 -27.62 0.39
CA SER A 77 11.77 -28.24 1.69
C SER A 77 10.44 -28.61 2.35
N VAL A 78 10.39 -29.77 2.99
CA VAL A 78 9.22 -30.30 3.71
C VAL A 78 8.77 -29.34 4.82
N GLU A 79 9.70 -28.55 5.35
CA GLU A 79 9.45 -27.34 6.12
C GLU A 79 10.33 -26.23 5.52
N PRO A 80 9.77 -25.33 4.71
CA PRO A 80 10.54 -24.21 4.20
C PRO A 80 10.75 -23.23 5.35
N GLU A 81 11.95 -23.26 5.91
CA GLU A 81 12.42 -22.27 6.88
C GLU A 81 12.65 -20.96 6.14
N HIS A 82 11.57 -20.19 5.93
CA HIS A 82 11.67 -18.85 5.38
C HIS A 82 12.35 -17.96 6.43
N ASP A 83 13.33 -17.14 6.02
CA ASP A 83 13.88 -16.13 6.93
C ASP A 83 12.83 -15.02 7.10
N VAL A 84 12.34 -14.87 8.33
CA VAL A 84 11.32 -13.89 8.71
C VAL A 84 11.95 -12.89 9.66
N ARG A 85 11.83 -11.61 9.33
CA ARG A 85 12.24 -10.52 10.21
C ARG A 85 11.14 -9.49 10.38
N TYR A 86 11.12 -8.85 11.53
CA TYR A 86 10.11 -7.86 11.89
C TYR A 86 10.74 -6.48 11.97
N THR A 87 9.97 -5.47 11.60
CA THR A 87 10.34 -4.06 11.80
C THR A 87 9.09 -3.28 12.21
N ALA A 88 9.25 -2.35 13.13
CA ALA A 88 8.21 -1.38 13.46
C ALA A 88 8.75 0.04 13.19
N PRO A 89 8.62 0.55 11.96
CA PRO A 89 9.21 1.84 11.56
C PRO A 89 8.58 3.03 12.29
N ASP A 90 7.32 2.91 12.67
CA ASP A 90 6.57 3.90 13.42
C ASP A 90 5.63 3.20 14.43
N MET A 91 4.81 3.98 15.12
CA MET A 91 3.92 3.48 16.17
C MET A 91 2.72 2.68 15.66
N GLU A 92 2.30 2.90 14.41
CA GLU A 92 1.07 2.34 13.84
C GLU A 92 1.38 1.18 12.89
N THR A 93 2.58 1.17 12.33
CA THR A 93 3.01 0.23 11.30
C THR A 93 3.89 -0.83 11.92
N LEU A 94 3.48 -2.07 11.72
CA LEU A 94 4.28 -3.24 12.03
C LEU A 94 4.40 -4.08 10.76
N LEU A 95 5.63 -4.38 10.37
CA LEU A 95 5.93 -5.12 9.15
C LEU A 95 6.67 -6.42 9.45
N ALA A 96 6.32 -7.45 8.69
CA ALA A 96 7.08 -8.70 8.61
C ALA A 96 7.67 -8.82 7.20
N HIS A 97 8.98 -8.97 7.13
CA HIS A 97 9.74 -9.18 5.92
C HIS A 97 10.03 -10.67 5.80
N VAL A 98 9.65 -11.27 4.68
CA VAL A 98 9.82 -12.70 4.44
C VAL A 98 10.60 -12.90 3.15
N GLN A 99 11.64 -13.73 3.22
CA GLN A 99 12.48 -14.05 2.07
C GLN A 99 12.18 -15.48 1.60
N PRO A 100 11.62 -15.69 0.39
CA PRO A 100 11.26 -17.03 -0.11
C PRO A 100 12.47 -17.96 -0.31
N ASN A 101 13.62 -17.36 -0.59
CA ASN A 101 14.89 -18.05 -0.78
C ASN A 101 16.00 -17.20 -0.16
N PRO A 102 16.77 -17.72 0.82
CA PRO A 102 17.80 -16.96 1.53
C PRO A 102 18.93 -16.45 0.61
N LYS A 103 19.07 -17.01 -0.60
CA LYS A 103 20.06 -16.59 -1.61
C LYS A 103 19.56 -15.47 -2.53
N SER A 104 18.25 -15.19 -2.53
CA SER A 104 17.63 -14.21 -3.42
C SER A 104 17.39 -12.89 -2.68
N PRO A 105 17.70 -11.71 -3.24
CA PRO A 105 17.38 -10.43 -2.59
C PRO A 105 15.87 -10.11 -2.58
N LEU A 106 15.01 -11.02 -3.05
CA LEU A 106 13.57 -10.85 -3.07
C LEU A 106 12.98 -10.95 -1.67
N GLN A 107 12.34 -9.88 -1.22
CA GLN A 107 11.54 -9.82 -0.01
C GLN A 107 10.07 -9.62 -0.33
N ILE A 108 9.26 -10.31 0.43
CA ILE A 108 7.81 -10.17 0.46
C ILE A 108 7.45 -9.58 1.82
N ILE A 109 6.81 -8.41 1.79
CA ILE A 109 6.53 -7.60 2.97
C ILE A 109 5.05 -7.76 3.32
N PHE A 110 4.79 -8.04 4.59
CA PHE A 110 3.46 -8.12 5.17
C PHE A 110 3.29 -7.00 6.19
N SER A 111 2.10 -6.40 6.26
CA SER A 111 1.73 -5.42 7.27
C SER A 111 0.72 -6.03 8.25
N TRP A 112 0.86 -5.71 9.53
CA TRP A 112 -0.14 -6.06 10.54
C TRP A 112 -1.36 -5.14 10.41
N ASP A 113 -2.55 -5.73 10.30
CA ASP A 113 -3.84 -5.02 10.37
C ASP A 113 -4.37 -5.13 11.81
N GLU A 114 -4.25 -4.05 12.58
CA GLU A 114 -4.70 -3.98 13.98
C GLU A 114 -6.21 -4.13 14.11
N GLY A 115 -6.99 -3.66 13.13
CA GLY A 115 -8.44 -3.71 13.14
C GLY A 115 -8.98 -5.13 12.98
N LYS A 116 -8.27 -5.98 12.23
CA LYS A 116 -8.64 -7.40 12.01
C LYS A 116 -7.76 -8.40 12.76
N GLY A 117 -6.69 -7.94 13.41
CA GLY A 117 -5.71 -8.79 14.09
C GLY A 117 -5.07 -9.81 13.15
N SER A 118 -4.70 -9.40 11.94
CA SER A 118 -4.15 -10.33 10.94
C SER A 118 -3.09 -9.70 10.04
N TRP A 119 -2.10 -10.49 9.63
CA TRP A 119 -1.12 -10.07 8.64
C TRP A 119 -1.71 -10.04 7.24
N LYS A 120 -1.28 -9.06 6.44
CA LYS A 120 -1.71 -8.85 5.06
C LYS A 120 -0.52 -8.57 4.15
N TYR A 121 -0.56 -9.03 2.91
CA TYR A 121 0.42 -8.70 1.89
C TYR A 121 0.44 -7.18 1.63
N HIS A 122 1.63 -6.62 1.65
CA HIS A 122 1.84 -5.18 1.53
C HIS A 122 2.72 -4.79 0.35
N ASP A 123 3.81 -5.52 0.08
CA ASP A 123 4.75 -5.19 -1.00
C ASP A 123 5.68 -6.34 -1.36
N ALA A 124 6.36 -6.24 -2.50
CA ALA A 124 7.50 -7.07 -2.88
C ALA A 124 8.68 -6.18 -3.36
N ARG A 125 9.90 -6.46 -2.88
CA ARG A 125 11.10 -5.64 -3.18
C ARG A 125 12.35 -6.48 -3.34
N LEU A 126 13.34 -5.96 -4.07
CA LEU A 126 14.67 -6.57 -4.24
C LEU A 126 15.70 -5.85 -3.36
N MET A 127 15.62 -6.03 -2.04
CA MET A 127 16.53 -5.39 -1.09
C MET A 127 17.01 -6.42 -0.06
N PRO A 128 18.13 -6.17 0.66
CA PRO A 128 18.47 -6.90 1.87
C PRO A 128 17.57 -6.47 3.04
N PHE A 129 17.48 -7.29 4.09
CA PHE A 129 16.67 -6.94 5.25
C PHE A 129 17.12 -5.58 5.82
N PRO A 130 16.19 -4.72 6.26
CA PRO A 130 16.54 -3.47 6.91
C PRO A 130 17.47 -3.72 8.10
N ALA A 131 18.41 -2.80 8.36
CA ALA A 131 19.34 -2.94 9.48
C ALA A 131 18.64 -2.93 10.86
N SER A 132 17.45 -2.32 10.94
CA SER A 132 16.57 -2.31 12.12
C SER A 132 15.66 -3.53 12.22
N SER A 133 15.84 -4.53 11.35
CA SER A 133 15.01 -5.74 11.39
C SER A 133 15.51 -6.73 12.42
N THR A 134 14.57 -7.33 13.15
CA THR A 134 14.84 -8.29 14.21
C THR A 134 14.16 -9.63 13.90
N PRO A 135 14.73 -10.77 14.34
CA PRO A 135 14.09 -12.07 14.14
C PRO A 135 12.88 -12.29 15.06
N SER A 136 12.81 -11.56 16.18
CA SER A 136 11.74 -11.67 17.16
C SER A 136 10.73 -10.52 17.03
N LEU A 137 9.44 -10.87 16.95
CA LEU A 137 8.35 -9.90 16.97
C LEU A 137 8.36 -9.05 18.25
N GLU A 138 8.61 -9.67 19.40
CA GLU A 138 8.65 -8.96 20.70
C GLU A 138 9.74 -7.89 20.72
N GLU A 139 10.89 -8.18 20.09
CA GLU A 139 11.99 -7.23 19.99
C GLU A 139 11.63 -6.06 19.07
N ALA A 140 10.98 -6.33 17.93
CA ALA A 140 10.51 -5.26 17.04
C ALA A 140 9.49 -4.34 17.73
N LEU A 141 8.61 -4.91 18.56
CA LEU A 141 7.66 -4.15 19.36
C LEU A 141 8.34 -3.34 20.47
N ALA A 142 9.38 -3.88 21.11
CA ALA A 142 10.16 -3.16 22.11
C ALA A 142 10.99 -1.99 21.50
N GLN A 143 11.32 -2.08 20.21
CA GLN A 143 11.99 -1.01 19.46
C GLN A 143 11.03 0.06 18.93
N ARG A 144 9.71 -0.12 19.07
CA ARG A 144 8.75 0.91 18.64
C ARG A 144 9.06 2.22 19.35
N PRO A 145 9.01 3.36 18.63
CA PRO A 145 9.35 4.65 19.20
C PRO A 145 8.31 5.07 20.24
N SER A 146 8.51 4.73 21.52
CA SER A 146 7.60 5.08 22.61
C SER A 146 7.31 6.58 22.64
N THR A 147 6.01 6.93 22.74
CA THR A 147 5.54 8.31 22.91
C THR A 147 6.14 8.99 24.16
N GLU A 148 6.64 8.22 25.12
CA GLU A 148 7.16 8.70 26.40
C GLU A 148 8.62 9.16 26.39
N SER A 149 9.37 8.99 25.28
CA SER A 149 10.82 9.30 25.25
C SER A 149 11.18 10.68 24.69
N ARG A 150 10.21 11.58 24.50
CA ARG A 150 10.47 12.98 24.11
C ARG A 150 10.67 13.94 25.30
N SER A 151 10.69 13.48 26.54
CA SER A 151 10.95 14.33 27.71
C SER A 151 12.44 14.61 27.98
N GLY A 152 13.27 14.78 26.93
CA GLY A 152 14.72 14.88 27.10
C GLY A 152 15.53 15.50 25.97
N SER A 153 14.90 16.16 24.99
CA SER A 153 15.63 17.06 24.08
C SER A 153 15.46 18.50 24.57
N PRO A 154 16.53 19.26 24.87
CA PRO A 154 16.43 20.68 25.21
C PRO A 154 15.99 21.57 24.03
N PHE A 155 15.66 20.97 22.88
CA PHE A 155 15.17 21.68 21.71
C PHE A 155 13.97 20.94 21.12
N SER A 156 12.86 21.66 20.97
CA SER A 156 11.74 21.41 20.04
C SER A 156 10.48 20.66 20.52
N ASP A 157 9.86 21.09 21.62
CA ASP A 157 8.38 21.04 21.68
C ASP A 157 7.75 22.44 21.96
N ASN A 158 8.52 23.41 22.46
CA ASN A 158 8.04 24.78 22.68
C ASN A 158 7.80 25.62 21.40
N TYR A 159 7.95 25.06 20.20
CA TYR A 159 7.79 25.84 18.96
C TYR A 159 6.32 26.12 18.64
N TRP A 160 5.41 25.22 19.04
CA TRP A 160 3.97 25.37 18.79
C TRP A 160 3.18 25.78 20.04
N ASP A 161 3.70 25.56 21.24
CA ASP A 161 3.02 25.87 22.52
C ASP A 161 2.82 27.37 22.80
N GLY A 162 3.48 28.26 22.06
CA GLY A 162 3.38 29.72 22.25
C GLY A 162 2.13 30.37 21.65
N TYR A 163 1.36 29.65 20.83
CA TYR A 163 0.18 30.21 20.16
C TYR A 163 -1.13 30.05 20.93
N ASP A 164 -1.17 29.17 21.94
CA ASP A 164 -2.34 28.97 22.81
C ASP A 164 -2.26 29.75 24.14
N SER A 165 -1.15 30.45 24.40
CA SER A 165 -1.04 31.35 25.56
C SER A 165 -1.65 32.72 25.25
N ASP A 166 -2.97 32.78 25.13
CA ASP A 166 -3.69 34.04 25.31
C ASP A 166 -3.70 34.40 26.82
N SER A 167 -3.11 35.56 27.10
CA SER A 167 -3.27 36.42 28.29
C SER A 167 -3.36 35.77 29.68
N SER A 168 -2.25 35.81 30.44
CA SER A 168 -2.18 36.34 31.82
C SER A 168 -1.04 35.78 32.70
N GLN A 169 0.22 35.78 32.26
CA GLN A 169 1.33 35.75 33.23
C GLN A 169 2.40 36.79 32.93
N LYS A 170 2.24 37.89 33.65
CA LYS A 170 3.19 38.97 33.89
C LYS A 170 4.47 38.39 34.49
N ALA A 171 5.48 38.13 33.66
CA ALA A 171 6.85 37.90 34.10
C ALA A 171 7.69 39.15 33.80
N SER A 172 8.28 39.69 34.86
CA SER A 172 8.96 40.96 35.01
C SER A 172 10.21 41.13 34.14
N ASN A 173 10.22 42.21 33.34
CA ASN A 173 11.30 43.19 33.11
C ASN A 173 11.38 43.60 31.63
N ALA A 174 10.58 44.59 31.24
CA ALA A 174 10.84 45.43 30.07
C ALA A 174 10.27 46.83 30.33
N PRO A 175 10.94 47.91 29.89
CA PRO A 175 10.41 49.26 30.04
C PRO A 175 9.21 49.45 29.11
N ASP A 176 8.20 50.07 29.69
CA ASP A 176 6.94 50.48 29.09
C ASP A 176 7.20 51.45 27.92
N ILE A 177 7.09 50.95 26.69
CA ILE A 177 6.89 51.78 25.49
C ILE A 177 5.79 51.09 24.68
N ILE A 178 4.55 51.49 24.94
CA ILE A 178 3.45 51.31 24.00
C ILE A 178 3.79 52.20 22.79
N THR A 179 4.28 51.61 21.71
CA THR A 179 4.39 52.30 20.42
C THR A 179 3.33 51.77 19.46
N GLU A 180 2.42 52.65 19.07
CA GLU A 180 1.46 52.55 17.94
C GLU A 180 2.15 52.33 16.56
N ASP A 181 3.40 51.88 16.57
CA ASP A 181 4.26 51.65 15.41
C ASP A 181 4.41 50.15 15.07
N GLU A 182 4.03 49.22 15.95
CA GLU A 182 4.01 47.78 15.61
C GLU A 182 2.97 47.47 14.53
N ASP A 183 1.75 48.03 14.65
CA ASP A 183 0.71 47.87 13.62
C ASP A 183 1.12 48.45 12.26
N LYS A 184 1.90 49.53 12.25
CA LYS A 184 2.43 50.15 11.02
C LYS A 184 3.60 49.35 10.45
N ALA A 185 4.45 48.78 11.31
CA ALA A 185 5.55 47.91 10.89
C ALA A 185 5.03 46.60 10.30
N GLU A 186 3.98 46.02 10.90
CA GLU A 186 3.27 44.88 10.33
C GLU A 186 2.60 45.27 9.01
N ALA A 187 1.88 46.39 8.95
CA ALA A 187 1.27 46.86 7.70
C ALA A 187 2.32 47.07 6.59
N ALA A 188 3.51 47.57 6.92
CA ALA A 188 4.62 47.72 5.97
C ALA A 188 5.20 46.35 5.55
N TYR A 189 5.29 45.40 6.48
CA TYR A 189 5.71 44.02 6.20
C TYR A 189 4.72 43.31 5.26
N TRP A 190 3.42 43.37 5.55
CA TRP A 190 2.37 42.81 4.69
C TRP A 190 2.29 43.53 3.33
N ALA A 191 2.52 44.85 3.30
CA ALA A 191 2.56 45.62 2.06
C ALA A 191 3.67 45.15 1.11
N SER A 192 4.80 44.65 1.63
CA SER A 192 5.90 44.13 0.79
C SER A 192 5.48 42.91 -0.04
N TYR A 193 4.62 42.03 0.49
CA TYR A 193 4.05 40.89 -0.25
C TYR A 193 2.99 41.35 -1.24
N SER A 194 2.20 42.37 -0.90
CA SER A 194 1.21 42.94 -1.83
C SER A 194 1.86 43.66 -3.02
N ALA A 195 3.10 44.14 -2.86
CA ALA A 195 3.89 44.76 -3.94
C ALA A 195 4.43 43.71 -4.93
N VAL A 196 4.46 42.43 -4.57
CA VAL A 196 4.76 41.30 -5.47
C VAL A 196 3.47 40.84 -6.16
N GLN A 197 2.72 41.79 -6.72
CA GLN A 197 1.71 41.52 -7.75
C GLN A 197 2.46 41.41 -9.09
N GLY A 198 3.27 40.35 -9.22
CA GLY A 198 3.78 39.94 -10.52
C GLY A 198 2.60 39.50 -11.37
N SER A 199 2.33 40.24 -12.45
CA SER A 199 1.54 39.91 -13.63
C SER A 199 0.95 38.49 -13.65
N GLY A 200 -0.14 38.29 -12.91
CA GLY A 200 -0.91 37.05 -12.90
C GLY A 200 -1.73 36.85 -14.18
N ASP A 201 -1.16 37.13 -15.35
CA ASP A 201 -1.76 36.81 -16.66
C ASP A 201 -1.31 35.42 -17.14
N SER A 202 -1.47 34.43 -16.27
CA SER A 202 -1.55 33.03 -16.68
C SER A 202 -2.86 32.46 -16.18
N THR A 203 -3.93 33.14 -16.58
CA THR A 203 -5.24 32.51 -16.68
C THR A 203 -5.31 31.77 -18.01
N VAL A 204 -4.54 30.69 -18.15
CA VAL A 204 -4.87 29.67 -19.13
C VAL A 204 -5.91 28.77 -18.45
N PRO A 205 -7.22 28.94 -18.70
CA PRO A 205 -8.19 28.02 -18.15
C PRO A 205 -7.86 26.62 -18.65
N SER A 206 -7.94 25.63 -17.75
CA SER A 206 -7.78 24.23 -18.12
C SER A 206 -8.68 23.90 -19.32
N PRO A 207 -8.16 23.24 -20.36
CA PRO A 207 -8.94 22.92 -21.55
C PRO A 207 -10.18 22.13 -21.14
N LYS A 208 -11.35 22.58 -21.63
CA LYS A 208 -12.64 21.94 -21.34
C LYS A 208 -12.60 20.49 -21.84
N PRO A 209 -13.11 19.52 -21.07
CA PRO A 209 -13.22 18.15 -21.52
C PRO A 209 -14.04 18.10 -22.82
N LEU A 210 -13.49 17.44 -23.84
CA LEU A 210 -14.17 17.20 -25.12
C LEU A 210 -15.38 16.29 -24.86
N THR A 211 -16.56 16.88 -24.70
CA THR A 211 -17.81 16.16 -24.89
C THR A 211 -17.86 15.71 -26.34
N ASN A 212 -17.69 14.41 -26.57
CA ASN A 212 -18.01 13.77 -27.84
C ASN A 212 -19.52 13.85 -28.07
N GLU A 213 -20.00 15.02 -28.51
CA GLU A 213 -21.34 15.17 -29.07
C GLU A 213 -21.34 14.51 -30.44
N ARG A 214 -21.68 13.22 -30.43
CA ARG A 214 -22.02 12.50 -31.64
C ARG A 214 -23.36 13.05 -32.15
N SER A 215 -23.28 14.09 -32.98
CA SER A 215 -24.34 14.51 -33.88
C SER A 215 -24.88 13.30 -34.64
N THR A 216 -26.13 12.94 -34.39
CA THR A 216 -26.94 12.15 -35.32
C THR A 216 -28.25 12.91 -35.52
N HIS A 217 -28.31 13.63 -36.64
CA HIS A 217 -29.53 14.25 -37.14
C HIS A 217 -30.02 13.43 -38.35
N HIS A 218 -31.34 13.24 -38.45
CA HIS A 218 -32.11 12.63 -39.54
C HIS A 218 -31.94 11.10 -39.73
N GLY A 219 -32.94 10.24 -39.58
CA GLY A 219 -34.40 10.38 -39.69
C GLY A 219 -34.87 9.70 -40.98
N TYR A 220 -35.54 8.53 -40.88
CA TYR A 220 -36.66 8.09 -41.72
C TYR A 220 -37.24 6.76 -41.21
N SER A 221 -38.51 6.83 -40.76
CA SER A 221 -39.63 5.93 -41.04
C SER A 221 -39.57 4.41 -40.74
N ASP A 222 -40.43 4.04 -39.79
CA ASP A 222 -41.58 3.13 -39.96
C ASP A 222 -41.48 1.61 -39.76
N SER A 223 -42.56 1.13 -39.11
CA SER A 223 -43.13 -0.22 -39.10
C SER A 223 -42.56 -1.33 -38.18
N LEU A 224 -43.35 -1.56 -37.10
CA LEU A 224 -43.96 -2.83 -36.69
C LEU A 224 -43.07 -4.06 -36.42
N GLY A 225 -43.06 -4.54 -35.16
CA GLY A 225 -42.81 -5.96 -34.90
C GLY A 225 -42.34 -6.32 -33.49
N ALA A 226 -43.29 -6.49 -32.57
CA ALA A 226 -43.39 -7.56 -31.57
C ALA A 226 -42.18 -8.06 -30.72
N ARG A 227 -42.52 -8.30 -29.44
CA ARG A 227 -41.99 -9.27 -28.45
C ARG A 227 -40.96 -8.80 -27.41
N GLY A 228 -41.48 -8.72 -26.17
CA GLY A 228 -41.05 -9.63 -25.09
C GLY A 228 -39.94 -9.14 -24.16
N PRO A 229 -39.93 -9.58 -22.89
CA PRO A 229 -39.55 -8.74 -21.75
C PRO A 229 -38.08 -8.84 -21.32
N GLU A 230 -37.73 -7.82 -20.55
CA GLU A 230 -36.49 -7.55 -19.82
C GLU A 230 -35.84 -8.79 -19.18
N THR A 231 -34.56 -8.98 -19.47
CA THR A 231 -33.63 -9.71 -18.62
C THR A 231 -32.42 -8.82 -18.37
N THR A 232 -32.38 -8.27 -17.15
CA THR A 232 -31.22 -7.63 -16.52
C THR A 232 -30.01 -8.56 -16.65
N PHE A 233 -28.98 -8.07 -17.36
CA PHE A 233 -27.72 -8.76 -17.59
C PHE A 233 -26.76 -8.39 -16.45
N ASP A 234 -26.54 -9.32 -15.52
CA ASP A 234 -25.57 -9.22 -14.43
C ASP A 234 -24.27 -9.90 -14.88
N PRO A 235 -23.13 -9.19 -15.01
CA PRO A 235 -21.91 -9.77 -15.57
C PRO A 235 -21.08 -10.62 -14.58
N PHE A 236 -21.59 -10.97 -13.39
CA PHE A 236 -20.79 -11.63 -12.35
C PHE A 236 -20.88 -13.16 -12.26
N VAL A 237 -21.54 -13.86 -13.18
CA VAL A 237 -21.66 -15.34 -13.11
C VAL A 237 -21.39 -16.00 -14.47
N ALA A 238 -20.12 -16.03 -14.87
CA ALA A 238 -19.65 -16.95 -15.92
C ALA A 238 -18.13 -17.14 -15.87
N ASN A 239 -17.62 -17.98 -14.96
CA ASN A 239 -16.40 -18.77 -15.20
C ASN A 239 -16.15 -19.82 -14.12
N LEU A 240 -17.08 -20.77 -13.99
CA LEU A 240 -16.83 -22.00 -13.23
C LEU A 240 -17.32 -23.23 -14.01
N HIS A 241 -16.87 -23.38 -15.27
CA HIS A 241 -17.05 -24.63 -15.99
C HIS A 241 -16.15 -24.74 -17.23
N LEU A 242 -14.85 -25.04 -17.05
CA LEU A 242 -14.06 -25.89 -17.95
C LEU A 242 -12.59 -25.94 -17.47
N LYS A 243 -12.20 -27.05 -16.82
CA LYS A 243 -10.85 -27.68 -16.86
C LYS A 243 -10.73 -28.78 -15.79
N LEU A 244 -11.70 -29.68 -15.75
CA LEU A 244 -11.62 -30.96 -15.04
C LEU A 244 -11.90 -32.07 -16.04
N GLN A 245 -10.91 -32.34 -16.91
CA GLN A 245 -10.78 -33.59 -17.69
C GLN A 245 -9.55 -33.50 -18.62
N ARG A 246 -8.59 -34.42 -18.39
CA ARG A 246 -7.26 -34.67 -19.01
C ARG A 246 -6.18 -34.45 -17.94
N ALA A 247 -5.49 -35.44 -17.40
CA ALA A 247 -5.31 -36.82 -17.81
C ALA A 247 -5.21 -37.70 -16.55
N ASN A 248 -6.15 -38.63 -16.42
CA ASN A 248 -6.05 -39.78 -15.54
C ASN A 248 -6.15 -40.98 -16.48
N ASN A 249 -5.00 -41.55 -16.83
CA ASN A 249 -4.78 -42.89 -17.39
C ASN A 249 -3.41 -42.87 -18.07
N ASP A 250 -2.38 -43.27 -17.33
CA ASP A 250 -1.48 -44.29 -17.85
C ASP A 250 -1.05 -45.19 -16.69
N TYR A 251 -1.16 -46.48 -16.98
CA TYR A 251 -1.27 -47.60 -16.06
C TYR A 251 0.10 -48.17 -15.66
N LEU A 252 0.15 -48.71 -14.43
CA LEU A 252 0.75 -50.00 -14.04
C LEU A 252 2.28 -50.29 -14.19
N THR A 253 3.00 -50.16 -13.06
CA THR A 253 3.81 -51.21 -12.35
C THR A 253 5.06 -51.86 -13.04
N PRO A 254 5.90 -52.70 -12.36
CA PRO A 254 7.29 -52.35 -12.02
C PRO A 254 8.34 -53.32 -12.62
N GLN A 255 9.62 -52.96 -12.65
CA GLN A 255 10.70 -53.93 -12.88
C GLN A 255 11.77 -53.81 -11.79
N TYR A 256 11.82 -54.87 -10.97
CA TYR A 256 12.96 -55.25 -10.15
C TYR A 256 14.18 -55.51 -11.05
N GLN A 257 15.33 -54.94 -10.71
CA GLN A 257 16.62 -55.59 -10.97
C GLN A 257 17.48 -55.53 -9.71
N TYR A 258 17.69 -56.71 -9.12
CA TYR A 258 18.81 -57.01 -8.25
C TYR A 258 20.07 -57.12 -9.11
N SER A 259 21.19 -56.60 -8.64
CA SER A 259 22.51 -57.04 -9.09
C SER A 259 23.44 -57.10 -7.89
N ASP A 260 24.18 -58.20 -7.85
CA ASP A 260 25.17 -58.65 -6.86
C ASP A 260 26.30 -57.65 -6.57
#